data_AF-A0A8B6F8L0-F1
#
_entry.id   AF-A0A8B6F8L0-F1
#
_cell.length_a   1.000
_cell.length_b   1.000
_cell.length_c   1.000
_cell.angle_alpha   90.00
_cell.angle_beta   90.00
_cell.angle_gamma   90.00
#
_symmetry.space_group_name_H-M   'P 1'
#
loop_
_entity.id
_entity.type
_entity.pdbx_description
1 polymer ?
#
loop_
_entity_poly.entity_id
_entity_poly.type
_entity_poly.pdbx_seq_one_letter_code
_entity_poly.pdbx_strand_id
1 'polypeptide(L)'
;MYKVVFVVVFLSTCLAMPRFKRNTWRTPPKRASDEPADTNMMYTLLMNEMYMYLNADTATGITASDVTRFFEEVIGKDARMADNFGVDYIFWGDQNGDHRLNRTELLRAMKIHKVFEYI
;
A
#
# COMPACT_ATOMS: atom_id res chain seq x y z
N MET A 1 -17.71 56.85 4.17
CA MET A 1 -16.35 56.31 3.98
C MET A 1 -16.23 55.00 4.75
N TYR A 2 -16.60 53.86 4.15
CA TYR A 2 -16.62 52.53 4.81
C TYR A 2 -16.09 51.43 3.88
N LYS A 3 -14.83 51.55 3.43
CA LYS A 3 -14.23 50.55 2.52
C LYS A 3 -12.93 49.91 3.01
N VAL A 4 -12.52 50.13 4.26
CA VAL A 4 -11.20 49.66 4.74
C VAL A 4 -11.28 48.63 5.88
N VAL A 5 -12.45 48.39 6.48
CA VAL A 5 -12.56 47.52 7.67
C VAL A 5 -12.74 46.03 7.32
N PHE A 6 -13.15 45.70 6.09
CA PHE A 6 -13.47 44.31 5.73
C PHE A 6 -12.27 43.43 5.35
N VAL A 7 -11.11 44.03 5.06
CA VAL A 7 -9.94 43.29 4.54
C VAL A 7 -9.10 42.66 5.65
N VAL A 8 -9.17 43.17 6.87
CA VAL A 8 -8.31 42.70 7.98
C VAL A 8 -8.88 41.48 8.71
N VAL A 9 -10.20 41.25 8.66
CA VAL A 9 -10.83 40.10 9.34
C VAL A 9 -10.68 38.81 8.53
N PHE A 10 -10.54 38.89 7.19
CA PHE A 10 -10.43 37.71 6.32
C PHE A 10 -9.01 37.10 6.25
N LEU A 11 -7.98 37.85 6.67
CA LEU A 11 -6.58 37.40 6.62
C LEU A 11 -6.11 36.65 7.87
N SER A 12 -6.88 36.69 8.97
CA SER A 12 -6.52 35.98 10.22
C SER A 12 -7.07 34.56 10.34
N THR A 13 -7.96 34.10 9.46
CA THR A 13 -8.55 32.75 9.57
C THR A 13 -7.79 31.65 8.80
N CYS A 14 -6.84 32.00 7.92
CA CYS A 14 -6.08 31.01 7.14
C CYS A 14 -4.91 30.35 7.90
N LEU A 15 -4.56 30.81 9.10
CA LEU A 15 -3.45 30.27 9.90
C LEU A 15 -3.89 29.29 11.00
N ALA A 16 -5.20 29.06 11.16
CA ALA A 16 -5.74 28.04 12.03
C ALA A 16 -6.16 26.80 11.23
N MET A 17 -5.28 26.31 10.35
CA MET A 17 -5.43 24.92 9.92
C MET A 17 -5.01 24.04 11.11
N PRO A 18 -5.92 23.25 11.70
CA PRO A 18 -5.47 22.18 12.58
C PRO A 18 -4.55 21.33 11.72
N ARG A 19 -3.27 21.23 12.11
CA ARG A 19 -2.40 20.19 11.57
C ARG A 19 -3.15 18.89 11.83
N PHE A 20 -3.81 18.37 10.80
CA PHE A 20 -4.32 17.02 10.79
C PHE A 20 -3.14 16.17 11.28
N LYS A 21 -3.26 15.65 12.50
CA LYS A 21 -2.39 14.58 12.97
C LYS A 21 -2.49 13.52 11.90
N ARG A 22 -1.43 13.36 11.11
CA ARG A 22 -1.28 12.24 10.20
C ARG A 22 -1.60 10.98 11.02
N ASN A 23 -2.60 10.24 10.53
CA ASN A 23 -3.07 8.96 11.02
C ASN A 23 -2.03 8.22 11.87
N THR A 24 -2.18 8.23 13.19
CA THR A 24 -1.45 7.34 14.10
C THR A 24 -2.09 5.95 14.17
N TRP A 25 -2.81 5.52 13.13
CA TRP A 25 -3.56 4.25 13.09
C TRP A 25 -3.08 3.27 12.03
N ARG A 26 -1.86 3.43 11.51
CA ARG A 26 -1.19 2.34 10.80
C ARG A 26 0.26 2.27 11.23
N THR A 27 0.48 1.79 12.45
CA THR A 27 1.81 1.49 12.97
C THR A 27 2.46 0.47 12.03
N PRO A 28 3.66 0.75 11.48
CA PRO A 28 4.36 -0.26 10.68
C PRO A 28 4.54 -1.52 11.53
N PRO A 29 4.30 -2.72 10.98
CA PRO A 29 4.33 -3.94 11.77
C PRO A 29 5.72 -4.18 12.38
N LYS A 30 5.68 -4.92 13.50
CA LYS A 30 6.83 -5.39 14.29
C LYS A 30 7.91 -5.97 13.37
N ARG A 31 9.19 -5.72 13.69
CA ARG A 31 10.35 -6.20 12.90
C ARG A 31 10.24 -7.69 12.58
N ALA A 32 10.58 -8.04 11.33
CA ALA A 32 10.51 -9.37 10.72
C ALA A 32 11.40 -10.46 11.35
N SER A 33 11.95 -10.27 12.56
CA SER A 33 12.88 -11.21 13.19
C SER A 33 12.21 -12.39 13.88
N ASP A 34 10.88 -12.36 14.07
CA ASP A 34 10.15 -13.35 14.86
C ASP A 34 9.21 -14.22 13.99
N GLU A 35 9.26 -14.11 12.66
CA GLU A 35 8.41 -14.90 11.76
C GLU A 35 8.96 -16.33 11.58
N PRO A 36 8.10 -17.38 11.73
CA PRO A 36 8.50 -18.77 11.49
C PRO A 36 9.13 -18.96 10.10
N ALA A 37 10.10 -19.85 9.98
CA ALA A 37 10.72 -20.20 8.69
C ALA A 37 9.69 -20.61 7.62
N ASP A 38 8.63 -21.31 8.06
CA ASP A 38 7.54 -21.76 7.20
C ASP A 38 6.75 -20.59 6.60
N THR A 39 6.50 -19.53 7.37
CA THR A 39 5.78 -18.33 6.89
C THR A 39 6.59 -17.57 5.84
N ASN A 40 7.91 -17.48 6.03
CA ASN A 40 8.82 -16.90 5.03
C ASN A 40 8.84 -17.70 3.72
N MET A 41 8.76 -19.03 3.81
CA MET A 41 8.68 -19.89 2.63
C MET A 41 7.35 -19.69 1.89
N MET A 42 6.24 -19.59 2.61
CA MET A 42 4.93 -19.31 2.01
C MET A 42 4.90 -17.97 1.27
N TYR A 43 5.41 -16.89 1.87
CA TYR A 43 5.50 -15.58 1.20
C TYR A 43 6.31 -15.66 -0.10
N THR A 44 7.41 -16.43 -0.08
CA THR A 44 8.27 -16.61 -1.25
C THR A 44 7.57 -17.38 -2.36
N LEU A 45 6.79 -18.42 -2.02
CA LEU A 45 6.01 -19.21 -2.99
C LEU A 45 4.93 -18.36 -3.65
N LEU A 46 4.12 -17.65 -2.86
CA LEU A 46 3.05 -16.79 -3.37
C LEU A 46 3.61 -15.67 -4.27
N MET A 47 4.73 -15.05 -3.88
CA MET A 47 5.41 -14.06 -4.69
C MET A 47 5.84 -14.65 -6.05
N ASN A 48 6.43 -15.85 -6.06
CA ASN A 48 6.83 -16.49 -7.32
C ASN A 48 5.61 -16.81 -8.20
N GLU A 49 4.50 -17.28 -7.63
CA GLU A 49 3.24 -17.49 -8.38
C GLU A 49 2.71 -16.20 -8.99
N MET A 50 2.72 -15.09 -8.23
CA MET A 50 2.35 -13.77 -8.74
C MET A 50 3.21 -13.35 -9.93
N TYR A 51 4.54 -13.46 -9.82
CA TYR A 51 5.46 -13.09 -10.89
C TYR A 51 5.27 -13.96 -12.14
N MET A 52 5.04 -15.26 -11.96
CA MET A 52 4.77 -16.19 -13.07
C MET A 52 3.44 -15.88 -13.76
N TYR A 53 2.36 -15.72 -12.99
CA TYR A 53 1.02 -15.45 -13.54
C TYR A 53 0.95 -14.11 -14.28
N LEU A 54 1.56 -13.07 -13.71
CA LEU A 54 1.55 -11.73 -14.30
C LEU A 54 2.48 -11.60 -15.51
N ASN A 55 3.32 -12.63 -15.79
CA ASN A 55 4.44 -12.54 -16.72
C ASN A 55 5.26 -11.25 -16.50
N ALA A 56 5.37 -10.84 -15.24
CA ALA A 56 5.93 -9.56 -14.87
C ALA A 56 7.44 -9.64 -15.04
N ASP A 57 7.98 -8.87 -15.99
CA ASP A 57 9.42 -8.73 -16.09
C ASP A 57 9.91 -7.95 -14.86
N THR A 58 11.00 -8.42 -14.26
CA THR A 58 11.63 -7.78 -13.11
C THR A 58 11.99 -6.31 -13.37
N ALA A 59 12.10 -5.92 -14.64
CA ALA A 59 12.37 -4.56 -15.09
C ALA A 59 11.18 -3.59 -15.00
N THR A 60 9.94 -4.05 -15.17
CA THR A 60 8.76 -3.18 -15.17
C THR A 60 8.05 -3.12 -13.82
N GLY A 61 8.36 -4.04 -12.91
CA GLY A 61 7.70 -4.14 -11.61
C GLY A 61 6.21 -4.49 -11.71
N ILE A 62 5.55 -4.59 -10.56
CA ILE A 62 4.15 -5.00 -10.42
C ILE A 62 3.30 -3.79 -10.00
N THR A 63 2.23 -3.51 -10.73
CA THR A 63 1.33 -2.38 -10.45
C THR A 63 0.19 -2.77 -9.50
N ALA A 64 -0.55 -1.78 -8.98
CA ALA A 64 -1.77 -2.03 -8.19
C ALA A 64 -2.77 -2.90 -8.96
N SER A 65 -2.99 -2.62 -10.26
CA SER A 65 -3.92 -3.38 -11.10
C SER A 65 -3.47 -4.83 -11.30
N ASP A 66 -2.17 -5.08 -11.36
CA ASP A 66 -1.64 -6.44 -11.46
C ASP A 66 -1.93 -7.24 -10.18
N VAL A 67 -1.73 -6.61 -9.02
CA VAL A 67 -2.06 -7.21 -7.72
C VAL A 67 -3.57 -7.49 -7.63
N THR A 68 -4.42 -6.51 -7.95
CA THR A 68 -5.88 -6.68 -7.99
C THR A 68 -6.25 -7.90 -8.83
N ARG A 69 -5.77 -7.95 -10.09
CA ARG A 69 -6.07 -9.03 -11.02
C ARG A 69 -5.66 -10.39 -10.47
N PHE A 70 -4.48 -10.49 -9.85
CA PHE A 70 -4.04 -11.74 -9.23
C PHE A 70 -4.97 -12.19 -8.10
N PHE A 71 -5.35 -11.29 -7.20
CA PHE A 71 -6.24 -11.66 -6.09
C PHE A 71 -7.66 -12.00 -6.54
N GLU A 72 -8.15 -11.33 -7.58
CA GLU A 72 -9.46 -11.63 -8.16
C GLU A 72 -9.46 -12.95 -8.94
N GLU A 73 -8.53 -13.14 -9.87
CA GLU A 73 -8.55 -14.27 -10.81
C GLU A 73 -7.91 -15.54 -10.25
N VAL A 74 -6.84 -15.43 -9.46
CA VAL A 74 -6.07 -16.59 -8.97
C VAL A 74 -6.51 -16.98 -7.57
N ILE A 75 -6.64 -16.01 -6.66
CA ILE A 75 -7.04 -16.27 -5.27
C ILE A 75 -8.57 -16.33 -5.13
N GLY A 76 -9.33 -15.78 -6.08
CA GLY A 76 -10.80 -15.81 -6.06
C GLY A 76 -11.43 -14.84 -5.05
N LYS A 77 -10.78 -13.70 -4.78
CA LYS A 77 -11.35 -12.64 -3.95
C LYS A 77 -12.39 -11.84 -4.72
N ASP A 78 -13.37 -11.27 -4.01
CA ASP A 78 -14.31 -10.33 -4.63
C ASP A 78 -13.58 -9.08 -5.14
N ALA A 79 -14.09 -8.47 -6.20
CA ALA A 79 -13.47 -7.32 -6.86
C ALA A 79 -13.13 -6.17 -5.89
N ARG A 80 -14.00 -5.91 -4.90
CA ARG A 80 -13.76 -4.84 -3.92
C ARG A 80 -12.60 -5.18 -2.99
N MET A 81 -12.51 -6.44 -2.55
CA MET A 81 -11.40 -6.89 -1.72
C MET A 81 -10.10 -6.95 -2.51
N ALA A 82 -10.14 -7.43 -3.76
CA ALA A 82 -8.99 -7.43 -4.68
C ALA A 82 -8.45 -6.01 -4.92
N ASP A 83 -9.32 -5.04 -5.14
CA ASP A 83 -8.92 -3.62 -5.27
C ASP A 83 -8.23 -3.09 -4.02
N ASN A 84 -8.74 -3.42 -2.83
CA ASN A 84 -8.11 -3.02 -1.58
C ASN A 84 -6.71 -3.63 -1.44
N PHE A 85 -6.54 -4.91 -1.82
CA PHE A 85 -5.21 -5.54 -1.84
C PHE A 85 -4.28 -4.79 -2.78
N GLY A 86 -4.72 -4.45 -4.00
CA GLY A 86 -3.90 -3.71 -4.96
C GLY A 86 -3.42 -2.37 -4.41
N VAL A 87 -4.32 -1.58 -3.80
CA VAL A 87 -3.99 -0.28 -3.20
C VAL A 87 -3.05 -0.43 -1.99
N ASP A 88 -3.37 -1.35 -1.07
CA ASP A 88 -2.57 -1.53 0.15
C ASP A 88 -1.17 -2.05 -0.18
N TYR A 89 -1.02 -2.93 -1.17
CA TYR A 89 0.28 -3.47 -1.56
C TYR A 89 1.23 -2.39 -2.10
N ILE A 90 0.73 -1.49 -2.95
CA ILE A 90 1.52 -0.33 -3.39
C ILE A 90 1.83 0.58 -2.20
N PHE A 91 0.81 0.94 -1.41
CA PHE A 91 0.99 1.85 -0.28
C PHE A 91 2.05 1.38 0.74
N TRP A 92 2.13 0.08 0.98
CA TRP A 92 3.06 -0.50 1.96
C TRP A 92 4.40 -0.95 1.38
N GLY A 93 4.40 -1.39 0.12
CA GLY A 93 5.56 -1.96 -0.54
C GLY A 93 6.47 -0.93 -1.19
N ASP A 94 5.89 0.06 -1.89
CA ASP A 94 6.59 1.04 -2.72
C ASP A 94 7.51 1.91 -1.86
N GLN A 95 8.83 1.76 -2.03
CA GLN A 95 9.82 2.52 -1.27
C GLN A 95 10.39 3.71 -2.04
N ASN A 96 10.34 3.69 -3.37
CA ASN A 96 10.96 4.68 -4.23
C ASN A 96 9.94 5.69 -4.81
N GLY A 97 8.65 5.44 -4.64
CA GLY A 97 7.55 6.27 -5.11
C GLY A 97 7.23 6.11 -6.61
N ASP A 98 7.63 4.99 -7.24
CA ASP A 98 7.40 4.74 -8.66
C ASP A 98 6.06 4.06 -8.98
N HIS A 99 5.25 3.80 -7.94
CA HIS A 99 3.95 3.13 -8.00
C HIS A 99 4.00 1.71 -8.58
N ARG A 100 5.17 1.07 -8.50
CA ARG A 100 5.43 -0.30 -8.92
C ARG A 100 6.14 -1.03 -7.78
N LEU A 101 6.00 -2.35 -7.76
CA LEU A 101 6.68 -3.19 -6.78
C LEU A 101 7.73 -4.02 -7.51
N ASN A 102 9.00 -3.81 -7.17
CA ASN A 102 10.03 -4.78 -7.45
C ASN A 102 9.91 -5.99 -6.50
N ARG A 103 10.75 -7.01 -6.72
CA ARG A 103 10.64 -8.28 -5.98
C ARG A 103 10.81 -8.10 -4.46
N THR A 104 11.71 -7.20 -4.06
CA THR A 104 11.98 -6.92 -2.64
C THR A 104 10.82 -6.12 -2.02
N GLU A 105 10.28 -5.16 -2.75
CA GLU A 105 9.14 -4.33 -2.31
C GLU A 105 7.85 -5.16 -2.19
N LEU A 106 7.61 -6.07 -3.13
CA LEU A 106 6.47 -6.98 -3.06
C LEU A 106 6.56 -7.91 -1.85
N LEU A 107 7.72 -8.53 -1.62
CA LEU A 107 7.92 -9.38 -0.45
C LEU A 107 7.68 -8.61 0.85
N ARG A 108 8.12 -7.35 0.91
CA ARG A 108 7.88 -6.46 2.03
C ARG A 108 6.38 -6.16 2.21
N ALA A 109 5.67 -5.84 1.12
CA ALA A 109 4.24 -5.59 1.15
C ALA A 109 3.47 -6.80 1.69
N MET A 110 3.79 -8.01 1.21
CA MET A 110 3.15 -9.26 1.66
C MET A 110 3.32 -9.50 3.17
N LYS A 111 4.53 -9.27 3.69
CA LYS A 111 4.82 -9.39 5.12
C LYS A 111 4.08 -8.35 5.96
N ILE A 112 3.97 -7.12 5.45
CA ILE A 112 3.27 -6.04 6.16
C ILE A 112 1.76 -6.26 6.16
N HIS A 113 1.21 -6.66 5.02
CA HIS A 113 -0.22 -6.88 4.82
C HIS A 113 -0.72 -8.16 5.50
N LYS A 114 0.19 -9.10 5.80
CA LYS A 114 -0.11 -10.43 6.36
C LYS A 114 -1.15 -11.18 5.53
N VAL A 115 -0.89 -11.28 4.23
CA VAL A 115 -1.82 -11.85 3.24
C VAL A 115 -2.41 -13.20 3.65
N PHE A 116 -1.64 -14.05 4.34
CA PHE A 116 -2.09 -15.38 4.79
C PHE A 116 -3.13 -15.36 5.92
N GLU A 117 -3.38 -14.22 6.57
CA GLU A 117 -4.53 -14.09 7.48
C GLU A 117 -5.85 -13.97 6.71
N TYR A 118 -5.80 -13.75 5.38
CA TYR A 118 -6.97 -13.50 4.53
C TYR A 118 -7.21 -14.56 3.45
N ILE A 119 -6.26 -15.47 3.20
CA ILE A 119 -6.40 -16.59 2.25
C ILE A 119 -7.03 -17.77 2.97
#